data_AF-A0AAW1SME8-F1
#
_entry.id   AF-A0AAW1SME8-F1
#
_cell.length_a   1.000
_cell.length_b   1.000
_cell.length_c   1.000
_cell.angle_alpha   90.00
_cell.angle_beta   90.00
_cell.angle_gamma   90.00
#
_symmetry.space_group_name_H-M   'P 1'
#
loop_
_entity.id
_entity.type
_entity.pdbx_description
1 polymer ?
#
loop_
_entity_poly.entity_id
_entity_poly.type
_entity_poly.pdbx_seq_one_letter_code
_entity_poly.pdbx_strand_id
1 'polypeptide(L)'
;MRCTLSIEALQAAVEAAWQAGFDRRGAQQLGHRLVGTRKWVGTTEAAALLRSFGIRARVVDFTGASQSTSQNGRGEAGNVHPGVQCDGCGQIPIRGPRYHSAVLPDYDLCAACQASPNHQAAAPFSALQPPAGGRCSPEALLQWVWQYFSGPAAAAAPQILPGSQPVTRCNRLPLYFQHQGHSRTIVGIERTSSPGHNFDYSLLLLDPGISTSSLQNSLAQQQRWQRHIKHGMRALNHPEYQIMYIEDGIAVGRELQELKVIRSTLISGRPPE
;
A
#
# COMPACT_ATOMS: atom_id res chain seq x y z
N MET A 1 17.91 -24.84 -11.42
CA MET A 1 16.89 -24.26 -12.33
C MET A 1 16.21 -23.11 -11.61
N ARG A 2 16.32 -21.87 -12.12
CA ARG A 2 15.45 -20.77 -11.68
C ARG A 2 14.24 -20.79 -12.62
N CYS A 3 13.12 -21.30 -12.13
CA CYS A 3 11.84 -21.28 -12.83
C CYS A 3 11.10 -20.03 -12.35
N THR A 4 11.00 -19.02 -13.20
CA THR A 4 10.03 -17.93 -13.00
C THR A 4 8.71 -18.35 -13.62
N LEU A 5 7.62 -18.24 -12.87
CA LEU A 5 6.28 -18.55 -13.38
C LEU A 5 5.90 -17.58 -14.51
N SER A 6 5.17 -18.06 -15.51
CA SER A 6 4.52 -17.18 -16.49
C SER A 6 3.40 -16.38 -15.83
N ILE A 7 2.89 -15.35 -16.52
CA ILE A 7 1.77 -14.56 -16.01
C ILE A 7 0.52 -15.43 -15.82
N GLU A 8 0.24 -16.33 -16.75
CA GLU A 8 -0.90 -17.26 -16.67
C GLU A 8 -0.74 -18.23 -15.50
N ALA A 9 0.49 -18.72 -15.26
CA ALA A 9 0.78 -19.58 -14.12
C ALA A 9 0.65 -18.83 -12.79
N LEU A 10 1.05 -17.55 -12.73
CA LEU A 10 0.82 -16.68 -11.57
C LEU A 10 -0.68 -16.46 -11.33
N GLN A 11 -1.46 -16.18 -12.38
CA GLN A 11 -2.91 -16.02 -12.29
C GLN A 11 -3.56 -17.29 -11.72
N ALA A 12 -3.19 -18.46 -12.24
CA ALA A 12 -3.69 -19.75 -11.76
C ALA A 12 -3.29 -20.02 -10.31
N ALA A 13 -2.08 -19.66 -9.90
CA ALA A 13 -1.61 -19.84 -8.54
C ALA A 13 -2.35 -18.93 -7.54
N VAL A 14 -2.69 -17.70 -7.93
CA VAL A 14 -3.53 -16.81 -7.10
C VAL A 14 -4.95 -17.38 -6.96
N GLU A 15 -5.55 -17.87 -8.05
CA GLU A 15 -6.86 -18.54 -7.99
C GLU A 15 -6.84 -19.77 -7.07
N ALA A 16 -5.77 -20.57 -7.12
CA ALA A 16 -5.58 -21.70 -6.21
C ALA A 16 -5.44 -21.26 -4.74
N ALA A 17 -4.76 -20.15 -4.47
CA ALA A 17 -4.69 -19.57 -3.13
C ALA A 17 -6.08 -19.15 -2.62
N TRP A 18 -6.90 -18.53 -3.48
CA TRP A 18 -8.28 -18.19 -3.15
C TRP A 18 -9.15 -19.41 -2.85
N GLN A 19 -9.01 -20.48 -3.65
CA GLN A 19 -9.70 -21.76 -3.40
C GLN A 19 -9.29 -22.39 -2.07
N ALA A 20 -8.00 -22.27 -1.68
CA ALA A 20 -7.51 -22.69 -0.37
C ALA A 20 -7.97 -21.78 0.79
N GLY A 21 -8.70 -20.70 0.49
CA GLY A 21 -9.33 -19.81 1.44
C GLY A 21 -8.50 -18.58 1.84
N PHE A 22 -7.37 -18.32 1.18
CA PHE A 22 -6.62 -17.08 1.36
C PHE A 22 -7.37 -15.93 0.68
N ASP A 23 -7.45 -14.79 1.37
CA ASP A 23 -8.00 -13.53 0.84
C ASP A 23 -9.33 -13.65 0.08
N ARG A 24 -10.36 -14.17 0.77
CA ARG A 24 -11.71 -14.28 0.20
C ARG A 24 -12.26 -12.94 -0.29
N ARG A 25 -11.86 -11.82 0.34
CA ARG A 25 -12.29 -10.47 -0.03
C ARG A 25 -11.69 -10.04 -1.37
N GLY A 26 -10.36 -10.18 -1.55
CA GLY A 26 -9.72 -9.91 -2.84
C GLY A 26 -10.25 -10.81 -3.96
N ALA A 27 -10.50 -12.10 -3.65
CA ALA A 27 -11.12 -13.02 -4.60
C ALA A 27 -12.50 -12.51 -5.07
N GLN A 28 -13.36 -12.08 -4.15
CA GLN A 28 -14.69 -11.53 -4.48
C GLN A 28 -14.60 -10.25 -5.33
N GLN A 29 -13.69 -9.32 -4.97
CA GLN A 29 -13.47 -8.07 -5.71
C GLN A 29 -13.07 -8.32 -7.17
N LEU A 30 -12.34 -9.40 -7.43
CA LEU A 30 -11.91 -9.80 -8.76
C LEU A 30 -12.81 -10.89 -9.38
N GLY A 31 -13.98 -11.17 -8.81
CA GLY A 31 -14.95 -12.13 -9.35
C GLY A 31 -14.40 -13.56 -9.43
N HIS A 32 -13.52 -13.94 -8.51
CA HIS A 32 -12.90 -15.25 -8.38
C HIS A 32 -12.17 -15.76 -9.63
N ARG A 33 -11.73 -14.84 -10.52
CA ARG A 33 -11.11 -15.20 -11.79
C ARG A 33 -10.09 -14.17 -12.27
N LEU A 34 -8.88 -14.65 -12.51
CA LEU A 34 -7.74 -13.95 -13.11
C LEU A 34 -7.26 -14.59 -14.42
N VAL A 35 -7.28 -15.93 -14.52
CA VAL A 35 -6.75 -16.66 -15.68
C VAL A 35 -7.48 -16.23 -16.95
N GLY A 36 -6.69 -15.83 -17.96
CA GLY A 36 -7.20 -15.33 -19.24
C GLY A 36 -7.77 -13.91 -19.18
N THR A 37 -7.56 -13.19 -18.08
CA THR A 37 -7.97 -11.78 -17.93
C THR A 37 -6.76 -10.84 -17.94
N ARG A 38 -7.05 -9.53 -18.05
CA ARG A 38 -6.07 -8.44 -17.87
C ARG A 38 -6.36 -7.61 -16.62
N LYS A 39 -7.02 -8.21 -15.62
CA LYS A 39 -7.33 -7.53 -14.36
C LYS A 39 -6.04 -7.15 -13.66
N TRP A 40 -6.04 -5.96 -13.08
CA TRP A 40 -4.91 -5.51 -12.28
C TRP A 40 -4.98 -6.20 -10.92
N VAL A 41 -3.82 -6.66 -10.47
CA VAL A 41 -3.63 -7.25 -9.15
C VAL A 41 -2.80 -6.29 -8.30
N GLY A 42 -2.99 -6.36 -6.99
CA GLY A 42 -2.30 -5.52 -6.03
C GLY A 42 -1.54 -6.32 -4.99
N THR A 43 -1.22 -5.62 -3.90
CA THR A 43 -0.50 -6.13 -2.75
C THR A 43 -1.19 -7.33 -2.10
N THR A 44 -2.54 -7.33 -2.10
CA THR A 44 -3.37 -8.39 -1.50
C THR A 44 -3.25 -9.71 -2.24
N GLU A 45 -3.34 -9.70 -3.57
CA GLU A 45 -3.19 -10.93 -4.38
C GLU A 45 -1.77 -11.49 -4.30
N ALA A 46 -0.76 -10.62 -4.32
CA ALA A 46 0.63 -11.02 -4.14
C ALA A 46 0.86 -11.67 -2.75
N ALA A 47 0.29 -11.08 -1.69
CA ALA A 47 0.36 -11.63 -0.34
C ALA A 47 -0.41 -12.95 -0.22
N ALA A 48 -1.59 -13.07 -0.82
CA ALA A 48 -2.38 -14.31 -0.83
C ALA A 48 -1.61 -15.45 -1.50
N LEU A 49 -0.99 -15.19 -2.65
CA LEU A 49 -0.15 -16.15 -3.35
C LEU A 49 1.01 -16.62 -2.46
N LEU A 50 1.81 -15.70 -1.92
CA LEU A 50 2.97 -16.05 -1.10
C LEU A 50 2.56 -16.80 0.18
N ARG A 51 1.51 -16.34 0.87
CA ARG A 51 1.00 -16.98 2.09
C ARG A 51 0.46 -18.38 1.84
N SER A 52 -0.05 -18.68 0.64
CA SER A 52 -0.49 -20.04 0.31
C SER A 52 0.65 -21.06 0.30
N PHE A 53 1.90 -20.60 0.09
CA PHE A 53 3.11 -21.39 0.25
C PHE A 53 3.70 -21.36 1.68
N GLY A 54 3.01 -20.76 2.64
CA GLY A 54 3.49 -20.58 4.01
C GLY A 54 4.50 -19.44 4.18
N ILE A 55 4.72 -18.60 3.16
CA ILE A 55 5.62 -17.44 3.28
C ILE A 55 4.93 -16.35 4.10
N ARG A 56 5.62 -15.80 5.09
CA ARG A 56 5.11 -14.76 5.98
C ARG A 56 5.11 -13.37 5.33
N ALA A 57 4.30 -13.19 4.30
CA ALA A 57 4.11 -11.90 3.65
C ALA A 57 3.25 -10.97 4.55
N ARG A 58 3.74 -9.77 4.83
CA ARG A 58 3.05 -8.72 5.61
C ARG A 58 2.73 -7.53 4.72
N VAL A 59 1.63 -6.83 5.01
CA VAL A 59 1.18 -5.65 4.27
C VAL A 59 1.20 -4.44 5.19
N VAL A 60 1.72 -3.33 4.70
CA VAL A 60 1.79 -2.05 5.42
C VAL A 60 1.11 -0.99 4.56
N ASP A 61 0.16 -0.28 5.14
CA ASP A 61 -0.55 0.81 4.49
C ASP A 61 0.03 2.15 4.99
N PHE A 62 0.33 3.03 4.04
CA PHE A 62 0.74 4.40 4.29
C PHE A 62 -0.33 5.33 3.72
N THR A 63 -1.11 5.96 4.60
CA THR A 63 -2.18 6.89 4.25
C THR A 63 -1.97 8.23 4.97
N GLY A 64 -2.61 9.29 4.50
CA GLY A 64 -2.54 10.60 5.15
C GLY A 64 -3.14 10.58 6.55
N ALA A 65 -2.41 11.14 7.53
CA ALA A 65 -2.93 11.31 8.88
C ALA A 65 -4.02 12.41 8.91
N SER A 66 -5.12 12.11 9.58
CA SER A 66 -6.20 13.06 9.91
C SER A 66 -5.68 14.18 10.83
N GLN A 67 -5.69 15.42 10.37
CA GLN A 67 -5.75 16.57 11.29
C GLN A 67 -7.19 16.72 11.76
N SER A 68 -7.43 16.43 13.04
CA SER A 68 -8.58 16.97 13.75
C SER A 68 -8.31 18.45 14.01
N THR A 69 -8.82 19.33 13.16
CA THR A 69 -8.92 20.77 13.47
C THR A 69 -10.35 21.22 13.20
N SER A 70 -10.99 21.66 14.28
CA SER A 70 -12.32 22.23 14.33
C SER A 70 -12.52 23.39 13.35
N GLN A 71 -13.67 23.35 12.67
CA GLN A 71 -14.50 24.45 12.16
C GLN A 71 -13.84 25.64 11.43
N ASN A 72 -14.06 25.73 10.11
CA ASN A 72 -14.99 26.67 9.46
C ASN A 72 -14.58 26.95 8.00
N GLY A 73 -15.52 26.82 7.07
CA GLY A 73 -15.48 27.55 5.79
C GLY A 73 -15.36 26.72 4.51
N ARG A 74 -16.52 26.53 3.85
CA ARG A 74 -16.79 26.52 2.39
C ARG A 74 -15.73 25.92 1.44
N GLY A 75 -16.08 24.76 0.85
CA GLY A 75 -15.44 24.22 -0.35
C GLY A 75 -15.94 22.81 -0.73
N GLU A 76 -17.10 22.73 -1.39
CA GLU A 76 -17.78 21.48 -1.81
C GLU A 76 -17.18 20.82 -3.07
N ALA A 77 -15.93 20.31 -3.01
CA ALA A 77 -15.36 19.61 -4.18
C ALA A 77 -14.70 18.25 -3.90
N GLY A 78 -14.69 17.75 -2.66
CA GLY A 78 -13.87 16.58 -2.30
C GLY A 78 -14.57 15.37 -1.66
N ASN A 79 -15.87 15.41 -1.40
CA ASN A 79 -16.51 14.38 -0.57
C ASN A 79 -17.13 13.26 -1.40
N VAL A 80 -16.35 12.24 -1.79
CA VAL A 80 -16.86 11.04 -2.47
C VAL A 80 -16.37 9.80 -1.73
N HIS A 81 -17.22 8.79 -1.57
CA HIS A 81 -16.88 7.49 -0.98
C HIS A 81 -16.85 6.40 -2.07
N PRO A 82 -15.70 6.15 -2.70
CA PRO A 82 -15.58 5.15 -3.77
C PRO A 82 -15.94 3.74 -3.28
N GLY A 83 -16.68 2.99 -4.08
CA GLY A 83 -17.04 1.60 -3.77
C GLY A 83 -18.13 1.44 -2.70
N VAL A 84 -18.72 2.54 -2.21
CA VAL A 84 -19.83 2.50 -1.25
C VAL A 84 -21.15 2.86 -1.96
N GLN A 85 -22.13 1.96 -1.84
CA GLN A 85 -23.48 2.13 -2.37
C GLN A 85 -24.42 2.61 -1.25
N CYS A 86 -25.32 3.54 -1.58
CA CYS A 86 -26.41 3.92 -0.69
C CYS A 86 -27.52 2.84 -0.72
N ASP A 87 -27.91 2.28 0.42
CA ASP A 87 -28.98 1.28 0.53
C ASP A 87 -30.38 1.84 0.28
N GLY A 88 -30.57 3.15 0.39
CA GLY A 88 -31.86 3.80 0.17
C GLY A 88 -32.16 4.10 -1.30
N CYS A 89 -31.17 4.64 -2.04
CA CYS A 89 -31.36 5.08 -3.43
C CYS A 89 -30.49 4.34 -4.45
N GLY A 90 -29.61 3.43 -4.01
CA GLY A 90 -28.70 2.70 -4.89
C GLY A 90 -27.53 3.52 -5.45
N GLN A 91 -27.37 4.79 -5.05
CA GLN A 91 -26.29 5.63 -5.56
C GLN A 91 -24.91 5.07 -5.18
N ILE A 92 -24.06 4.85 -6.17
CA ILE A 92 -22.63 4.49 -6.02
C ILE A 92 -21.77 5.32 -6.99
N PRO A 93 -20.69 5.99 -6.52
CA PRO A 93 -20.32 6.19 -5.13
C PRO A 93 -21.24 7.18 -4.40
N ILE A 94 -21.37 7.06 -3.08
CA ILE A 94 -21.99 8.09 -2.24
C ILE A 94 -21.19 9.40 -2.39
N ARG A 95 -21.88 10.48 -2.75
CA ARG A 95 -21.34 11.85 -2.84
C ARG A 95 -21.84 12.66 -1.66
N GLY A 96 -20.97 13.43 -1.03
CA GLY A 96 -21.22 14.11 0.25
C GLY A 96 -20.97 13.20 1.46
N PRO A 97 -21.52 13.54 2.64
CA PRO A 97 -21.41 12.72 3.84
C PRO A 97 -22.08 11.34 3.63
N ARG A 98 -21.39 10.27 4.06
CA ARG A 98 -21.94 8.92 4.21
C ARG A 98 -22.52 8.77 5.61
N TYR A 99 -23.65 8.09 5.75
CA TYR A 99 -24.28 7.83 7.05
C TYR A 99 -24.40 6.33 7.27
N HIS A 100 -23.72 5.80 8.28
CA HIS A 100 -23.79 4.38 8.62
C HIS A 100 -24.76 4.14 9.78
N SER A 101 -25.61 3.12 9.69
CA SER A 101 -26.48 2.73 10.81
C SER A 101 -25.67 2.17 11.97
N ALA A 102 -25.95 2.63 13.19
CA ALA A 102 -25.34 2.06 14.39
C ALA A 102 -25.97 0.71 14.80
N VAL A 103 -27.09 0.34 14.18
CA VAL A 103 -27.89 -0.84 14.56
C VAL A 103 -27.99 -1.89 13.45
N LEU A 104 -27.81 -1.50 12.18
CA LEU A 104 -27.81 -2.41 11.05
C LEU A 104 -26.39 -2.54 10.46
N PRO A 105 -25.86 -3.76 10.33
CA PRO A 105 -24.55 -3.99 9.71
C PRO A 105 -24.58 -3.63 8.23
N ASP A 106 -23.49 -3.04 7.74
CA ASP A 106 -23.28 -2.67 6.34
C ASP A 106 -24.38 -1.77 5.73
N TYR A 107 -25.14 -1.05 6.55
CA TYR A 107 -26.23 -0.17 6.10
C TYR A 107 -25.75 1.28 5.98
N ASP A 108 -25.59 1.76 4.75
CA ASP A 108 -25.05 3.07 4.40
C ASP A 108 -26.06 3.91 3.61
N LEU A 109 -26.26 5.16 4.03
CA LEU A 109 -27.12 6.11 3.35
C LEU A 109 -26.34 7.34 2.88
N CYS A 110 -26.73 7.90 1.75
CA CYS A 110 -26.35 9.26 1.37
C CYS A 110 -27.14 10.29 2.20
N ALA A 111 -26.70 11.54 2.18
CA ALA A 111 -27.36 12.62 2.92
C ALA A 111 -28.87 12.76 2.62
N ALA A 112 -29.26 12.59 1.35
CA ALA A 112 -30.67 12.68 0.95
C ALA A 112 -31.51 11.54 1.55
N CYS A 113 -30.99 10.31 1.56
CA CYS A 113 -31.68 9.16 2.13
C CYS A 113 -31.71 9.20 3.66
N GLN A 114 -30.65 9.69 4.31
CA GLN A 114 -30.65 9.85 5.77
C GLN A 114 -31.65 10.90 6.24
N ALA A 115 -31.85 11.99 5.49
CA ALA A 115 -32.83 13.02 5.80
C ALA A 115 -34.29 12.60 5.51
N SER A 116 -34.49 11.47 4.82
CA SER A 116 -35.82 10.95 4.49
C SER A 116 -36.41 10.16 5.65
N PRO A 117 -37.70 10.35 5.98
CA PRO A 117 -38.38 9.56 7.02
C PRO A 117 -38.47 8.06 6.68
N ASN A 118 -38.30 7.68 5.40
CA ASN A 118 -38.43 6.30 4.93
C ASN A 118 -37.38 5.34 5.50
N HIS A 119 -36.26 5.86 6.02
CA HIS A 119 -35.16 5.04 6.55
C HIS A 119 -34.96 5.20 8.06
N GLN A 120 -35.89 5.87 8.76
CA GLN A 120 -35.71 6.20 10.17
C GLN A 120 -35.68 4.96 11.10
N ALA A 121 -36.22 3.82 10.65
CA ALA A 121 -36.10 2.54 11.36
C ALA A 121 -34.65 2.02 11.46
N ALA A 122 -33.74 2.51 10.60
CA ALA A 122 -32.31 2.20 10.65
C ALA A 122 -31.49 3.21 11.48
N ALA A 123 -32.15 4.16 12.15
CA ALA A 123 -31.51 5.08 13.08
C ALA A 123 -31.09 4.37 14.39
N PRO A 124 -30.09 4.89 15.12
CA PRO A 124 -29.34 6.12 14.87
C PRO A 124 -28.25 5.95 13.79
N PHE A 125 -27.97 7.05 13.08
CA PHE A 125 -26.95 7.09 12.04
C PHE A 125 -25.71 7.86 12.51
N SER A 126 -24.53 7.37 12.12
CA SER A 126 -23.26 8.06 12.31
C SER A 126 -22.76 8.63 10.98
N ALA A 127 -22.52 9.94 10.93
CA ALA A 127 -21.93 10.57 9.76
C ALA A 127 -20.45 10.17 9.64
N LEU A 128 -20.14 9.39 8.61
CA LEU A 128 -18.79 9.07 8.19
C LEU A 128 -18.33 10.15 7.21
N GLN A 129 -17.32 10.92 7.62
CA GLN A 129 -16.64 11.80 6.69
C GLN A 129 -15.88 10.95 5.66
N PRO A 130 -15.68 11.46 4.43
CA PRO A 130 -14.73 10.85 3.50
C PRO A 130 -13.39 10.68 4.21
N PRO A 131 -12.60 9.64 3.89
CA PRO A 131 -11.20 9.64 4.28
C PRO A 131 -10.61 10.96 3.77
N ALA A 132 -10.22 11.82 4.70
CA ALA A 132 -9.68 13.13 4.38
C ALA A 132 -8.52 12.91 3.39
N GLY A 133 -8.53 13.62 2.27
CA GLY A 133 -7.45 13.60 1.26
C GLY A 133 -6.14 14.19 1.78
N GLY A 134 -5.68 13.76 2.94
CA GLY A 134 -4.33 13.99 3.41
C GLY A 134 -3.38 13.17 2.54
N ARG A 135 -2.33 13.80 2.04
CA ARG A 135 -1.24 13.05 1.42
C ARG A 135 -0.61 12.17 2.50
N CYS A 136 -0.37 10.90 2.19
CA CYS A 136 0.60 10.08 2.92
C CYS A 136 1.87 10.90 3.14
N SER A 137 2.36 11.02 4.38
CA SER A 137 3.64 11.70 4.65
C SER A 137 4.77 10.89 4.00
N PRO A 138 5.41 11.37 2.92
CA PRO A 138 6.48 10.61 2.28
C PRO A 138 7.63 10.32 3.25
N GLU A 139 7.81 11.17 4.27
CA GLU A 139 8.80 11.04 5.33
C GLU A 139 8.62 9.74 6.13
N ALA A 140 7.41 9.42 6.58
CA ALA A 140 7.15 8.21 7.36
C ALA A 140 7.43 6.94 6.53
N LEU A 141 7.08 6.95 5.25
CA LEU A 141 7.39 5.87 4.33
C LEU A 141 8.90 5.69 4.17
N LEU A 142 9.63 6.78 3.91
CA LEU A 142 11.08 6.74 3.73
C LEU A 142 11.80 6.31 5.01
N GLN A 143 11.36 6.78 6.17
CA GLN A 143 11.88 6.35 7.46
C GLN A 143 11.61 4.86 7.70
N TRP A 144 10.42 4.37 7.40
CA TRP A 144 10.11 2.95 7.54
C TRP A 144 10.99 2.09 6.64
N VAL A 145 11.17 2.48 5.37
CA VAL A 145 12.05 1.78 4.42
C VAL A 145 13.51 1.84 4.88
N TRP A 146 13.95 2.98 5.42
CA TRP A 146 15.28 3.13 6.01
C TRP A 146 15.49 2.15 7.16
N GLN A 147 14.56 2.08 8.11
CA GLN A 147 14.60 1.16 9.25
C GLN A 147 14.58 -0.30 8.78
N TYR A 148 13.76 -0.61 7.78
CA TYR A 148 13.73 -1.93 7.16
C TYR A 148 15.13 -2.31 6.68
N PHE A 149 15.75 -1.58 5.75
CA PHE A 149 17.04 -1.99 5.18
C PHE A 149 18.24 -1.86 6.14
N SER A 150 18.20 -0.89 7.07
CA SER A 150 19.28 -0.68 8.05
C SER A 150 19.25 -1.72 9.18
N GLY A 151 18.07 -2.24 9.49
CA GLY A 151 17.86 -3.12 10.63
C GLY A 151 17.98 -2.43 12.00
N PRO A 152 17.64 -3.15 13.08
CA PRO A 152 17.51 -2.57 14.43
C PRO A 152 18.82 -2.01 14.99
N ALA A 153 19.98 -2.55 14.58
CA ALA A 153 21.29 -2.13 15.09
C ALA A 153 21.78 -0.79 14.50
N ALA A 154 21.39 -0.44 13.27
CA ALA A 154 21.88 0.75 12.57
C ALA A 154 20.95 1.97 12.69
N ALA A 155 19.73 1.79 13.21
CA ALA A 155 18.81 2.90 13.50
C ALA A 155 19.33 3.83 14.62
N ALA A 156 20.21 3.33 15.50
CA ALA A 156 20.72 4.05 16.67
C ALA A 156 21.99 4.90 16.41
N ALA A 157 22.63 4.77 15.23
CA ALA A 157 23.86 5.49 14.91
C ALA A 157 23.69 6.32 13.62
N PRO A 158 23.30 7.60 13.70
CA PRO A 158 23.02 8.42 12.52
C PRO A 158 24.27 8.76 11.71
N GLN A 159 25.48 8.48 12.22
CA GLN A 159 26.72 9.03 11.69
C GLN A 159 27.50 7.97 10.92
N ILE A 160 27.77 8.26 9.65
CA ILE A 160 28.80 7.56 8.87
C ILE A 160 30.12 7.88 9.56
N LEU A 161 30.66 6.93 10.33
CA LEU A 161 31.96 7.10 10.98
C LEU A 161 33.03 7.38 9.90
N PRO A 162 34.00 8.26 10.15
CA PRO A 162 35.12 8.47 9.23
C PRO A 162 35.79 7.12 8.93
N GLY A 163 35.84 6.71 7.66
CA GLY A 163 36.38 5.42 7.22
C GLY A 163 35.38 4.27 7.10
N SER A 164 34.08 4.49 7.39
CA SER A 164 33.04 3.49 7.14
C SER A 164 32.72 3.36 5.64
N GLN A 165 32.37 2.14 5.22
CA GLN A 165 31.98 1.86 3.83
C GLN A 165 30.65 2.60 3.52
N PRO A 166 30.59 3.44 2.47
CA PRO A 166 29.39 4.22 2.15
C PRO A 166 28.23 3.37 1.65
N VAL A 167 28.47 2.09 1.36
CA VAL A 167 27.48 1.14 0.86
C VAL A 167 27.39 -0.04 1.83
N THR A 168 26.20 -0.24 2.40
CA THR A 168 25.89 -1.41 3.21
C THR A 168 25.03 -2.38 2.40
N ARG A 169 25.52 -3.60 2.20
CA ARG A 169 24.70 -4.70 1.67
C ARG A 169 24.04 -5.41 2.84
N CYS A 170 22.72 -5.52 2.81
CA CYS A 170 21.95 -6.29 3.79
C CYS A 170 21.38 -7.55 3.15
N ASN A 171 20.99 -8.53 3.97
CA ASN A 171 20.35 -9.77 3.51
C ASN A 171 18.82 -9.68 3.47
N ARG A 172 18.26 -8.47 3.48
CA ARG A 172 16.82 -8.27 3.48
C ARG A 172 16.26 -8.35 2.07
N LEU A 173 15.06 -8.92 1.97
CA LEU A 173 14.39 -9.11 0.69
C LEU A 173 13.87 -7.78 0.13
N PRO A 174 13.77 -7.64 -1.20
CA PRO A 174 13.12 -6.48 -1.82
C PRO A 174 11.67 -6.32 -1.36
N LEU A 175 11.17 -5.09 -1.40
CA LEU A 175 9.81 -4.75 -0.99
C LEU A 175 8.92 -4.61 -2.23
N TYR A 176 7.75 -5.24 -2.23
CA TYR A 176 6.71 -4.98 -3.22
C TYR A 176 6.05 -3.64 -2.86
N PHE A 177 6.06 -2.69 -3.79
CA PHE A 177 5.64 -1.31 -3.55
C PHE A 177 4.52 -0.92 -4.52
N GLN A 178 3.36 -0.60 -3.97
CA GLN A 178 2.13 -0.34 -4.70
C GLN A 178 1.61 1.06 -4.40
N HIS A 179 1.09 1.70 -5.42
CA HIS A 179 0.12 2.80 -5.27
C HIS A 179 -1.02 2.59 -6.27
N GLN A 180 -1.99 3.51 -6.28
CA GLN A 180 -3.07 3.43 -7.25
C GLN A 180 -2.51 3.39 -8.67
N GLY A 181 -2.76 2.26 -9.32
CA GLY A 181 -2.54 2.03 -10.73
C GLY A 181 -1.13 1.66 -11.18
N HIS A 182 -0.18 1.44 -10.26
CA HIS A 182 1.13 0.91 -10.64
C HIS A 182 1.83 0.24 -9.46
N SER A 183 2.70 -0.73 -9.77
CA SER A 183 3.53 -1.42 -8.79
C SER A 183 4.99 -1.46 -9.23
N ARG A 184 5.87 -1.41 -8.23
CA ARG A 184 7.33 -1.33 -8.36
C ARG A 184 7.98 -2.17 -7.27
N THR A 185 9.27 -2.41 -7.37
CA THR A 185 10.04 -3.15 -6.36
C THR A 185 11.10 -2.24 -5.73
N ILE A 186 11.05 -2.01 -4.41
CA ILE A 186 12.13 -1.30 -3.71
C ILE A 186 13.25 -2.30 -3.41
N VAL A 187 14.46 -2.01 -3.90
CA VAL A 187 15.66 -2.84 -3.69
C VAL A 187 16.69 -2.20 -2.75
N GLY A 188 16.42 -0.98 -2.30
CA GLY A 188 17.26 -0.28 -1.34
C GLY A 188 16.86 1.18 -1.16
N ILE A 189 17.65 1.88 -0.35
CA ILE A 189 17.44 3.29 -0.03
C ILE A 189 18.80 3.97 0.17
N GLU A 190 18.91 5.18 -0.36
CA GLU A 190 20.07 6.06 -0.21
C GLU A 190 19.69 7.23 0.70
N ARG A 191 20.61 7.61 1.58
CA ARG A 191 20.50 8.79 2.43
C ARG A 191 21.68 9.71 2.16
N THR A 192 21.39 10.93 1.74
CA THR A 192 22.39 11.98 1.48
C THR A 192 22.28 13.08 2.54
N SER A 193 23.43 13.54 3.02
CA SER A 193 23.52 14.66 3.95
C SER A 193 23.98 15.91 3.20
N SER A 194 23.18 16.96 3.26
CA SER A 194 23.56 18.29 2.74
C SER A 194 23.94 19.19 3.93
N PRO A 195 25.03 19.98 3.86
CA PRO A 195 25.40 20.89 4.93
C PRO A 195 24.23 21.85 5.26
N GLY A 196 23.79 21.88 6.51
CA GLY A 196 22.72 22.78 6.98
C GLY A 196 21.27 22.32 6.72
N HIS A 197 21.05 21.11 6.19
CA HIS A 197 19.71 20.57 5.93
C HIS A 197 19.50 19.19 6.57
N ASN A 198 18.22 18.80 6.74
CA ASN A 198 17.84 17.43 7.05
C ASN A 198 18.32 16.47 5.96
N PHE A 199 18.44 15.19 6.31
CA PHE A 199 18.81 14.15 5.35
C PHE A 199 17.80 14.06 4.21
N ASP A 200 18.32 14.00 2.99
CA ASP A 200 17.54 13.66 1.80
C ASP A 200 17.56 12.14 1.59
N TYR A 201 16.41 11.58 1.24
CA TYR A 201 16.27 10.15 0.96
C TYR A 201 15.90 9.91 -0.50
N SER A 202 16.50 8.87 -1.09
CA SER A 202 16.14 8.36 -2.41
C SER A 202 15.90 6.86 -2.35
N LEU A 203 14.72 6.41 -2.79
CA LEU A 203 14.42 5.00 -2.98
C LEU A 203 15.12 4.47 -4.23
N LEU A 204 15.61 3.23 -4.16
CA LEU A 204 16.08 2.47 -5.32
C LEU A 204 14.94 1.56 -5.79
N LEU A 205 14.24 1.95 -6.86
CA LEU A 205 13.06 1.26 -7.41
C LEU A 205 13.38 0.56 -8.72
N LEU A 206 13.00 -0.72 -8.83
CA LEU A 206 12.88 -1.40 -10.12
C LEU A 206 11.44 -1.29 -10.60
N ASP A 207 11.25 -0.70 -11.77
CA ASP A 207 9.94 -0.46 -12.37
C ASP A 207 9.73 -1.39 -13.59
N PRO A 208 8.70 -2.24 -13.59
CA PRO A 208 8.42 -3.17 -14.68
C PRO A 208 8.02 -2.46 -15.99
N GLY A 209 7.64 -1.19 -15.94
CA GLY A 209 7.34 -0.35 -17.10
C GLY A 209 8.57 0.18 -17.83
N ILE A 210 9.78 -0.01 -17.28
CA ILE A 210 11.01 0.42 -17.94
C ILE A 210 11.37 -0.55 -19.06
N SER A 211 11.57 -0.01 -20.26
CA SER A 211 12.07 -0.79 -21.39
C SER A 211 13.48 -1.33 -21.14
N THR A 212 13.66 -2.65 -21.31
CA THR A 212 14.94 -3.34 -21.18
C THR A 212 16.04 -2.70 -22.03
N SER A 213 15.74 -2.30 -23.27
CA SER A 213 16.73 -1.69 -24.17
C SER A 213 17.18 -0.32 -23.68
N SER A 214 16.25 0.49 -23.15
CA SER A 214 16.58 1.80 -22.59
C SER A 214 17.48 1.68 -21.36
N LEU A 215 17.15 0.75 -20.46
CA LEU A 215 17.95 0.48 -19.27
C LEU A 215 19.34 -0.04 -19.66
N GLN A 216 19.41 -1.05 -20.52
CA GLN A 216 20.67 -1.64 -20.99
C GLN A 216 21.59 -0.59 -21.63
N ASN A 217 21.05 0.28 -22.49
CA ASN A 217 21.82 1.35 -23.12
C ASN A 217 22.36 2.35 -22.08
N SER A 218 21.54 2.76 -21.10
CA SER A 218 21.97 3.68 -20.05
C SER A 218 23.08 3.10 -19.15
N LEU A 219 23.02 1.79 -18.89
CA LEU A 219 24.01 1.07 -18.11
C LEU A 219 25.30 0.88 -18.91
N ALA A 220 25.22 0.49 -20.18
CA ALA A 220 26.39 0.33 -21.04
C ALA A 220 27.17 1.63 -21.21
N GLN A 221 26.46 2.76 -21.30
CA GLN A 221 27.07 4.09 -21.41
C GLN A 221 27.46 4.70 -20.06
N GLN A 222 27.10 4.08 -18.93
CA GLN A 222 27.28 4.61 -17.58
C GLN A 222 26.71 6.02 -17.39
N GLN A 223 25.68 6.38 -18.17
CA GLN A 223 25.08 7.71 -18.18
C GLN A 223 23.59 7.63 -17.89
N ARG A 224 23.10 8.56 -17.06
CA ARG A 224 21.66 8.76 -16.79
C ARG A 224 20.91 7.55 -16.22
N TRP A 225 21.58 6.42 -15.93
CA TRP A 225 20.96 5.22 -15.34
C TRP A 225 20.27 5.52 -14.01
N GLN A 226 20.80 6.47 -13.23
CA GLN A 226 20.25 6.86 -11.92
C GLN A 226 18.79 7.31 -12.02
N ARG A 227 18.37 8.00 -13.09
CA ARG A 227 16.97 8.45 -13.24
C ARG A 227 15.97 7.30 -13.39
N HIS A 228 16.46 6.11 -13.73
CA HIS A 228 15.65 4.91 -13.94
C HIS A 228 15.44 4.13 -12.63
N ILE A 229 16.23 4.39 -11.59
CA ILE A 229 16.20 3.63 -10.33
C ILE A 229 16.07 4.52 -9.09
N LYS A 230 16.60 5.74 -9.10
CA LYS A 230 16.56 6.66 -7.96
C LYS A 230 15.30 7.52 -8.00
N HIS A 231 14.49 7.40 -6.96
CA HIS A 231 13.28 8.19 -6.77
C HIS A 231 13.32 8.89 -5.42
N GLY A 232 13.45 10.21 -5.44
CA GLY A 232 13.40 11.04 -4.23
C GLY A 232 11.97 11.31 -3.76
N MET A 233 11.85 12.00 -2.62
CA MET A 233 10.57 12.38 -1.98
C MET A 233 9.53 12.96 -2.95
N ARG A 234 9.95 13.82 -3.89
CA ARG A 234 9.03 14.49 -4.84
C ARG A 234 8.34 13.52 -5.80
N ALA A 235 8.90 12.33 -6.02
CA ALA A 235 8.30 11.29 -6.83
C ALA A 235 7.23 10.48 -6.08
N LEU A 236 7.11 10.68 -4.75
CA LEU A 236 6.12 10.04 -3.90
C LEU A 236 4.91 10.96 -3.68
N ASN A 237 4.08 11.13 -4.72
CA ASN A 237 2.97 12.09 -4.73
C ASN A 237 1.55 11.49 -4.71
N HIS A 238 1.42 10.15 -4.71
CA HIS A 238 0.13 9.48 -4.53
C HIS A 238 -0.40 9.61 -3.10
N PRO A 239 -1.73 9.62 -2.92
CA PRO A 239 -2.37 9.78 -1.60
C PRO A 239 -2.10 8.60 -0.67
N GLU A 240 -1.95 7.41 -1.24
CA GLU A 240 -1.82 6.15 -0.52
C GLU A 240 -0.75 5.28 -1.17
N TYR A 241 0.00 4.59 -0.32
CA TYR A 241 0.95 3.57 -0.71
C TYR A 241 0.74 2.31 0.11
N GLN A 242 1.00 1.16 -0.50
CA GLN A 242 1.10 -0.10 0.22
C GLN A 242 2.46 -0.72 -0.04
N ILE A 243 3.03 -1.28 1.02
CA ILE A 243 4.24 -2.09 0.95
C ILE A 243 3.92 -3.50 1.40
N MET A 244 4.38 -4.51 0.65
CA MET A 244 4.49 -5.87 1.14
C MET A 244 5.95 -6.26 1.33
N TYR A 245 6.24 -6.83 2.50
CA TYR A 245 7.53 -7.39 2.86
C TYR A 245 7.37 -8.83 3.35
N ILE A 246 8.47 -9.57 3.37
CA ILE A 246 8.50 -10.97 3.81
C ILE A 246 9.29 -11.04 5.13
N GLU A 247 8.67 -11.62 6.15
CA GLU A 247 9.36 -11.99 7.40
C GLU A 247 10.08 -13.34 7.23
N ASP A 248 11.15 -13.52 8.00
CA ASP A 248 11.92 -14.77 7.98
C ASP A 248 11.10 -15.96 8.52
N GLY A 249 11.25 -17.11 7.85
CA GLY A 249 10.65 -18.38 8.26
C GLY A 249 9.37 -18.74 7.50
N ILE A 250 8.84 -19.93 7.81
CA ILE A 250 7.65 -20.51 7.18
C ILE A 250 6.55 -20.67 8.23
N ALA A 251 5.34 -20.26 7.88
CA ALA A 251 4.15 -20.40 8.71
C ALA A 251 3.51 -21.77 8.50
N VAL A 252 3.12 -22.41 9.60
CA VAL A 252 2.49 -23.75 9.62
C VAL A 252 1.33 -23.80 10.61
N GLY A 253 0.48 -24.81 10.48
CA GLY A 253 -0.60 -25.07 11.43
C GLY A 253 -1.53 -23.87 11.64
N ARG A 254 -1.67 -23.43 12.89
CA ARG A 254 -2.55 -22.32 13.29
C ARG A 254 -2.15 -20.99 12.65
N GLU A 255 -0.85 -20.67 12.63
CA GLU A 255 -0.35 -19.41 12.05
C GLU A 255 -0.76 -19.30 10.57
N LEU A 256 -0.65 -20.40 9.81
CA LEU A 256 -1.04 -20.42 8.41
C LEU A 256 -2.54 -20.14 8.21
N GLN A 257 -3.40 -20.63 9.11
CA GLN A 257 -4.84 -20.32 9.06
C GLN A 257 -5.11 -18.84 9.37
N GLU A 258 -4.38 -18.25 10.32
CA GLU A 258 -4.50 -16.83 10.64
C GLU A 258 -4.05 -15.95 9.47
N LEU A 259 -3.01 -16.36 8.73
CA LEU A 259 -2.52 -15.68 7.53
C LEU A 259 -3.50 -15.68 6.36
N LYS A 260 -4.54 -16.53 6.36
CA LYS A 260 -5.58 -16.49 5.30
C LYS A 260 -6.32 -15.17 5.26
N VAL A 261 -6.41 -14.48 6.39
CA VAL A 261 -6.98 -13.14 6.47
C VAL A 261 -5.85 -12.13 6.30
N ILE A 262 -5.94 -11.30 5.25
CA ILE A 262 -4.99 -10.22 5.05
C ILE A 262 -5.37 -9.06 5.96
N ARG A 263 -4.48 -8.77 6.91
CA ARG A 263 -4.51 -7.57 7.74
C ARG A 263 -3.30 -6.73 7.39
N SER A 264 -3.52 -5.43 7.24
CA SER A 264 -2.47 -4.45 7.04
C SER A 264 -2.12 -3.75 8.34
N THR A 265 -0.85 -3.38 8.48
CA THR A 265 -0.41 -2.45 9.53
C THR A 265 -0.53 -1.03 8.99
N LEU A 266 -1.29 -0.18 9.65
CA LEU A 266 -1.42 1.23 9.27
C LEU A 266 -0.26 2.04 9.88
N ILE A 267 0.48 2.76 9.04
CA ILE A 267 1.46 3.75 9.48
C ILE A 267 0.89 5.13 9.15
N SER A 268 0.38 5.80 10.18
CA SER A 268 -0.01 7.21 10.09
C SER A 268 1.22 8.09 10.28
N GLY A 269 1.27 9.20 9.54
CA GLY A 269 2.43 10.10 9.47
C GLY A 269 2.82 10.86 10.74
N ARG A 270 2.44 10.42 11.94
CA ARG A 270 2.98 10.99 13.18
C ARG A 270 4.28 10.28 13.56
N PRO A 271 5.41 10.98 13.69
CA PRO A 271 6.56 10.41 14.39
C PRO A 271 6.16 10.11 15.84
N PRO A 272 6.74 9.09 16.49
CA PRO A 272 6.60 8.91 17.93
C PRO A 272 7.14 10.16 18.64
N GLU A 273 6.36 10.70 19.57
CA GLU A 273 6.78 11.77 20.49
C GLU A 273 7.94 11.33 21.39
#